data_AF-A0A418XE55-F1
#
_entry.id   AF-A0A418XE55-F1
#
_cell.length_a   1.000
_cell.length_b   1.000
_cell.length_c   1.000
_cell.angle_alpha   90.00
_cell.angle_beta   90.00
_cell.angle_gamma   90.00
#
_symmetry.space_group_name_H-M   'P 1'
#
loop_
_entity.id
_entity.type
_entity.pdbx_description
1 polymer ?
#
loop_
_entity_poly.entity_id
_entity_poly.type
_entity_poly.pdbx_seq_one_letter_code
_entity_poly.pdbx_strand_id
1 'polypeptide(L)'
;MDLISAYDGRCAITQCPIRPILEAAHVTPYLGPQTNAISNGLLLRADIHTLWDLRLIAIDPNLMTVCISPTLQDPSYQVLAGKSAYQPAVPASRVSPLALERQWELFQTRLSKDI
;
A
#
# COMPACT_ATOMS: atom_id res chain seq x y z
N MET A 1 19.12 -0.49 -6.78
CA MET A 1 18.07 -1.40 -6.26
C MET A 1 16.74 -0.80 -6.66
N ASP A 2 15.84 -1.58 -7.25
CA ASP A 2 14.50 -1.13 -7.63
C ASP A 2 13.45 -1.59 -6.60
N LEU A 3 12.22 -1.10 -6.74
CA LEU A 3 11.12 -1.42 -5.83
C LEU A 3 10.76 -2.91 -5.88
N ILE A 4 10.82 -3.55 -7.06
CA ILE A 4 10.56 -4.98 -7.20
C ILE A 4 11.52 -5.80 -6.35
N SER A 5 12.82 -5.50 -6.44
CA SER A 5 13.85 -6.19 -5.65
C SER A 5 13.73 -5.89 -4.16
N ALA A 6 13.32 -4.68 -3.78
CA ALA A 6 13.10 -4.30 -2.37
C ALA A 6 12.00 -5.13 -1.69
N TYR A 7 10.98 -5.51 -2.45
CA TYR A 7 9.86 -6.30 -1.97
C TYR A 7 9.98 -7.80 -2.28
N ASP A 8 11.18 -8.29 -2.64
CA ASP A 8 11.39 -9.70 -3.05
C ASP A 8 10.46 -10.16 -4.19
N GLY A 9 10.03 -9.22 -5.04
CA GLY A 9 9.05 -9.47 -6.10
C GLY A 9 7.69 -9.94 -5.57
N ARG A 10 7.26 -9.45 -4.40
CA ARG A 10 5.98 -9.79 -3.77
C ARG A 10 5.14 -8.57 -3.47
N CYS A 11 3.83 -8.69 -3.66
CA CYS A 11 2.90 -7.65 -3.23
C CYS A 11 2.98 -7.42 -1.70
N ALA A 12 3.10 -6.16 -1.29
CA ALA A 12 3.15 -5.75 0.11
C ALA A 12 1.94 -6.22 0.93
N ILE A 13 0.76 -6.31 0.30
CA ILE A 13 -0.51 -6.65 0.96
C ILE A 13 -0.87 -8.12 0.81
N THR A 14 -0.77 -8.67 -0.41
CA THR A 14 -1.26 -10.03 -0.71
C THR A 14 -0.16 -11.08 -0.72
N GLN A 15 1.11 -10.67 -0.66
CA GLN A 15 2.29 -11.54 -0.86
C GLN A 15 2.33 -12.26 -2.22
N CYS A 16 1.47 -11.85 -3.16
CA CYS A 16 1.43 -12.39 -4.52
C CYS A 16 2.81 -12.25 -5.19
N PRO A 17 3.42 -13.35 -5.70
CA PRO A 17 4.74 -13.32 -6.32
C PRO A 17 4.70 -13.20 -7.86
N ILE A 18 3.51 -13.03 -8.46
CA ILE A 18 3.33 -13.04 -9.90
C ILE A 18 3.80 -11.69 -10.47
N ARG A 19 5.09 -11.60 -10.81
CA ARG A 19 5.75 -10.36 -11.25
C ARG A 19 5.01 -9.58 -12.34
N PRO A 20 4.43 -10.19 -13.39
CA PRO A 20 3.73 -9.44 -14.43
C PRO A 20 2.50 -8.64 -13.97
N ILE A 21 1.95 -8.93 -12.79
CA ILE A 21 0.80 -8.20 -12.23
C ILE A 21 1.18 -7.34 -11.01
N LEU A 22 2.48 -7.15 -10.79
CA LEU A 22 2.99 -6.29 -9.72
C LEU A 22 3.34 -4.91 -10.28
N GLU A 23 2.90 -3.88 -9.57
CA GLU A 23 3.01 -2.49 -9.95
C GLU A 23 3.62 -1.67 -8.80
N ALA A 24 4.38 -0.65 -9.17
CA ALA A 24 4.90 0.32 -8.21
C ALA A 24 3.81 1.36 -7.91
N ALA A 25 3.26 1.29 -6.70
CA ALA A 25 2.29 2.24 -6.21
C ALA A 25 2.97 3.35 -5.41
N HIS A 26 2.65 4.60 -5.73
CA HIS A 26 3.11 5.73 -4.93
C HIS A 26 2.26 5.86 -3.66
N VAL A 27 2.90 6.17 -2.54
CA VAL A 27 2.20 6.42 -1.27
C VAL A 27 1.73 7.86 -1.19
N THR A 28 2.61 8.81 -1.53
CA THR A 28 2.28 10.21 -1.74
C THR A 28 2.50 10.61 -3.19
N PRO A 29 1.77 11.63 -3.72
CA PRO A 29 1.91 12.06 -5.11
C PRO A 29 3.36 12.30 -5.51
N TYR A 30 3.69 11.93 -6.74
CA TYR A 30 4.98 12.22 -7.33
C TYR A 30 5.13 13.72 -7.58
N LEU A 31 6.12 14.36 -6.93
CA LEU A 31 6.44 15.79 -7.05
C LEU A 31 7.80 16.03 -7.75
N GLY A 32 8.28 15.05 -8.52
CA GLY A 32 9.58 15.09 -9.21
C GLY A 32 10.60 14.08 -8.66
N PRO A 33 11.83 14.03 -9.23
CA PRO A 33 12.79 12.95 -8.98
C PRO A 33 13.13 12.71 -7.51
N GLN A 34 13.01 13.72 -6.65
CA GLN A 34 13.23 13.60 -5.21
C GLN A 34 12.18 12.73 -4.49
N THR A 35 10.99 12.55 -5.10
CA THR A 35 9.92 11.69 -4.59
C THR A 35 9.90 10.28 -5.19
N ASN A 36 10.81 9.98 -6.13
CA ASN A 36 11.07 8.63 -6.68
C ASN A 36 11.91 7.76 -5.73
N ALA A 37 11.76 7.94 -4.42
CA ALA A 37 12.42 7.12 -3.43
C ALA A 37 11.68 5.78 -3.28
N ILE A 38 12.41 4.68 -3.07
CA ILE A 38 11.83 3.36 -2.75
C ILE A 38 10.89 3.46 -1.54
N SER A 39 11.25 4.29 -0.56
CA SER A 39 10.45 4.55 0.63
C SER A 39 9.14 5.32 0.37
N ASN A 40 8.92 5.88 -0.82
CA ASN A 40 7.62 6.43 -1.24
C ASN A 40 6.82 5.42 -2.09
N GLY A 41 7.27 4.17 -2.16
CA GLY A 41 6.67 3.12 -2.98
C GLY A 41 6.18 1.92 -2.15
N LEU A 42 5.05 1.36 -2.58
CA LEU A 42 4.60 0.01 -2.25
C LEU A 42 4.60 -0.82 -3.53
N LEU A 43 5.07 -2.07 -3.46
CA LEU A 43 4.87 -3.01 -4.58
C LEU A 43 3.50 -3.67 -4.40
N LEU A 44 2.55 -3.42 -5.30
CA LEU A 44 1.17 -3.89 -5.16
C LEU A 44 0.74 -4.76 -6.34
N ARG A 45 -0.19 -5.69 -6.12
CA ARG A 45 -0.90 -6.37 -7.20
C ARG A 45 -1.82 -5.34 -7.89
N ALA A 46 -1.99 -5.39 -9.21
CA ALA A 46 -2.67 -4.32 -9.98
C ALA A 46 -4.09 -3.95 -9.47
N ASP A 47 -4.88 -4.94 -9.06
CA ASP A 47 -6.20 -4.73 -8.43
C ASP A 47 -6.08 -4.00 -7.08
N ILE A 48 -5.13 -4.42 -6.24
CA ILE A 48 -4.84 -3.81 -4.94
C ILE A 48 -4.29 -2.39 -5.12
N HIS A 49 -3.49 -2.14 -6.14
CA HIS A 49 -3.00 -0.81 -6.50
C HIS A 49 -4.16 0.12 -6.87
N THR A 50 -5.10 -0.35 -7.69
CA THR A 50 -6.30 0.41 -8.03
C THR A 50 -7.12 0.74 -6.78
N LEU A 51 -7.34 -0.23 -5.88
CA LEU A 51 -8.04 0.00 -4.62
C LEU A 51 -7.30 0.97 -3.70
N TRP A 52 -5.96 0.91 -3.70
CA TRP A 52 -5.11 1.81 -2.91
C TRP A 52 -5.27 3.25 -3.39
N ASP A 53 -5.24 3.47 -4.70
CA ASP A 53 -5.43 4.78 -5.32
C ASP A 53 -6.82 5.34 -5.05
N LEU A 54 -7.85 4.49 -5.09
CA LEU A 54 -9.23 4.84 -4.74
C LEU A 54 -9.47 5.03 -3.23
N ARG A 55 -8.45 4.75 -2.40
CA ARG A 55 -8.53 4.77 -0.93
C ARG A 55 -9.59 3.80 -0.39
N LEU A 56 -9.78 2.67 -1.06
CA LEU A 56 -10.63 1.57 -0.58
C LEU A 56 -9.84 0.55 0.26
N ILE A 57 -8.51 0.61 0.19
CA ILE A 57 -7.58 -0.13 1.04
C ILE A 57 -6.48 0.81 1.54
N ALA A 58 -6.04 0.61 2.77
CA ALA A 58 -4.95 1.36 3.39
C ALA A 58 -4.11 0.45 4.28
N ILE A 59 -3.01 0.99 4.81
CA ILE A 59 -2.19 0.36 5.85
C ILE A 59 -2.22 1.28 7.05
N ASP A 60 -2.59 0.75 8.22
CA ASP A 60 -2.48 1.47 9.48
C ASP A 60 -0.99 1.73 9.77
N PRO A 61 -0.54 2.99 9.91
CA PRO A 61 0.87 3.32 10.07
C PRO A 61 1.44 2.88 11.44
N ASN A 62 0.59 2.68 12.46
CA ASN A 62 1.00 2.27 13.80
C ASN A 62 1.11 0.74 13.90
N LEU A 63 0.10 0.04 13.37
CA LEU A 63 0.01 -1.42 13.46
C LEU A 63 0.67 -2.14 12.27
N MET A 64 0.90 -1.42 11.18
CA MET A 64 1.34 -1.98 9.89
C MET A 64 0.42 -3.11 9.41
N THR A 65 -0.88 -2.95 9.66
CA THR A 65 -1.93 -3.89 9.23
C THR A 65 -2.80 -3.28 8.14
N VAL A 66 -3.33 -4.13 7.28
CA VAL A 66 -4.21 -3.75 6.18
C VAL A 66 -5.60 -3.38 6.69
N CYS A 67 -6.12 -2.26 6.23
CA CYS A 67 -7.48 -1.79 6.52
C CYS A 67 -8.29 -1.68 5.22
N ILE A 68 -9.53 -2.16 5.26
CA ILE A 68 -10.43 -2.18 4.10
C ILE A 68 -11.60 -1.22 4.35
N SER A 69 -11.98 -0.45 3.34
CA SER A 69 -13.19 0.39 3.39
C SER A 69 -14.44 -0.48 3.58
N PRO A 70 -15.41 -0.09 4.43
CA PRO A 70 -16.68 -0.80 4.59
C PRO A 70 -17.49 -0.93 3.30
N THR A 71 -17.24 -0.08 2.31
CA THR A 71 -17.91 -0.12 1.00
C THR A 71 -17.45 -1.29 0.12
N LEU A 72 -16.27 -1.87 0.38
CA LEU A 72 -15.69 -2.95 -0.41
C LEU A 72 -16.10 -4.32 0.17
N GLN A 73 -17.34 -4.75 -0.04
CA GLN A 73 -17.90 -5.93 0.66
C GLN A 73 -17.45 -7.30 0.12
N ASP A 74 -16.73 -7.35 -1.00
CA ASP A 74 -16.34 -8.62 -1.62
C ASP A 74 -15.38 -9.43 -0.70
N PRO A 75 -15.71 -10.70 -0.38
CA PRO A 75 -14.91 -11.54 0.52
C PRO A 75 -13.44 -11.70 0.10
N SER A 76 -13.15 -11.64 -1.19
CA SER A 76 -11.78 -11.77 -1.72
C SER A 76 -10.84 -10.65 -1.27
N TYR A 77 -11.38 -9.47 -0.93
CA TYR A 77 -10.62 -8.36 -0.35
C TYR A 77 -10.80 -8.27 1.15
N GLN A 78 -11.97 -8.61 1.69
CA GLN A 78 -12.22 -8.60 3.14
C GLN A 78 -11.28 -9.53 3.91
N VAL A 79 -10.88 -10.65 3.31
CA VAL A 79 -9.88 -11.58 3.90
C VAL A 79 -8.48 -10.94 4.07
N LEU A 80 -8.25 -9.75 3.51
CA LEU A 80 -6.99 -9.00 3.68
C LEU A 80 -7.01 -8.13 4.93
N ALA A 81 -8.18 -7.78 5.47
CA ALA A 81 -8.31 -6.94 6.65
C ALA A 81 -7.52 -7.53 7.84
N GLY A 82 -6.75 -6.68 8.52
CA GLY A 82 -5.94 -7.05 9.68
C GLY A 82 -4.66 -7.81 9.36
N LYS A 83 -4.41 -8.22 8.11
CA LYS A 83 -3.14 -8.87 7.76
C LYS A 83 -1.99 -7.86 7.87
N SER A 84 -0.84 -8.33 8.34
CA SER A 84 0.38 -7.52 8.37
C SER A 84 0.86 -7.21 6.94
N ALA A 85 1.07 -5.93 6.66
CA ALA A 85 1.71 -5.51 5.43
C ALA A 85 3.19 -5.87 5.47
N TYR A 86 3.67 -6.50 4.40
CA TYR A 86 5.08 -6.85 4.27
C TYR A 86 5.94 -5.60 4.11
N GLN A 87 7.08 -5.64 4.78
CA GLN A 87 8.09 -4.59 4.72
C GLN A 87 9.38 -5.14 4.12
N PRO A 88 10.06 -4.36 3.27
CA PRO A 88 11.40 -4.66 2.82
C PRO A 88 12.35 -5.02 3.98
N ALA A 89 13.19 -6.03 3.76
CA ALA A 89 14.17 -6.48 4.75
C ALA A 89 15.17 -5.36 5.11
N VAL A 90 15.53 -4.52 4.13
CA VAL A 90 16.40 -3.36 4.33
C VAL A 90 15.59 -2.20 4.90
N PRO A 91 15.90 -1.70 6.12
CA PRO A 91 15.11 -0.64 6.76
C PRO A 91 15.00 0.66 5.94
N ALA A 92 16.06 1.06 5.25
CA ALA A 92 16.08 2.25 4.40
C ALA A 92 15.17 2.14 3.15
N SER A 93 14.76 0.91 2.79
CA SER A 93 13.84 0.64 1.68
C SER A 93 12.40 0.53 2.14
N ARG A 94 12.13 0.55 3.45
CA ARG A 94 10.77 0.50 3.97
C ARG A 94 10.02 1.77 3.60
N VAL A 95 8.71 1.60 3.45
CA VAL A 95 7.82 2.72 3.23
C VAL A 95 7.95 3.75 4.36
N SER A 96 8.00 5.02 3.99
CA SER A 96 8.13 6.13 4.91
C SER A 96 6.91 6.19 5.85
N PRO A 97 7.11 6.19 7.18
CA PRO A 97 6.02 6.34 8.14
C PRO A 97 5.19 7.61 7.89
N LEU A 98 5.86 8.73 7.64
CA LEU A 98 5.20 10.01 7.33
C LEU A 98 4.39 9.95 6.04
N ALA A 99 4.84 9.20 5.04
CA ALA A 99 4.08 9.03 3.80
C ALA A 99 2.81 8.18 4.06
N LEU A 100 2.94 7.09 4.82
CA LEU A 100 1.80 6.26 5.23
C LEU A 100 0.80 7.05 6.08
N GLU A 101 1.26 7.86 7.03
CA GLU A 101 0.39 8.72 7.85
C GLU A 101 -0.48 9.64 6.98
N ARG A 102 0.11 10.28 5.96
CA ARG A 102 -0.65 11.12 5.03
C ARG A 102 -1.66 10.32 4.21
N GLN A 103 -1.29 9.13 3.75
CA GLN A 103 -2.23 8.27 3.02
C GLN A 103 -3.36 7.80 3.92
N TRP A 104 -3.04 7.50 5.18
CA TRP A 104 -3.99 7.11 6.23
C TRP A 104 -5.00 8.22 6.51
N GLU A 105 -4.57 9.48 6.65
CA GLU A 105 -5.47 10.62 6.82
C GLU A 105 -6.47 10.75 5.65
N LEU A 106 -6.02 10.54 4.42
CA LEU A 106 -6.90 10.56 3.24
C LEU A 106 -7.89 9.40 3.24
N PHE A 107 -7.45 8.20 3.66
CA PHE A 107 -8.31 7.04 3.84
C PHE A 107 -9.40 7.32 4.89
N GLN A 108 -9.02 7.82 6.06
CA GLN A 108 -9.97 8.18 7.14
C GLN A 108 -10.95 9.27 6.69
N THR A 109 -10.47 10.29 5.98
CA THR A 109 -11.32 11.35 5.41
C THR A 109 -12.34 10.79 4.43
N ARG A 110 -11.94 9.80 3.63
CA ARG A 110 -12.87 9.09 2.75
C ARG A 110 -13.90 8.32 3.56
N LEU A 111 -13.49 7.54 4.57
CA LEU A 111 -14.41 6.76 5.39
C LEU A 111 -15.50 7.63 6.01
N SER A 112 -15.17 8.85 6.46
CA SER A 112 -16.16 9.79 6.99
C SER A 112 -17.18 10.28 5.97
N LYS A 113 -16.92 10.13 4.66
CA LYS A 113 -17.85 10.49 3.57
C LYS A 113 -18.65 9.31 3.05
N ASP A 114 -18.22 8.09 3.35
CA ASP A 114 -18.87 6.84 2.94
C ASP A 114 -19.99 6.43 3.93
N ILE A 115 -20.17 7.17 5.05
CA ILE A 115 -21.17 6.95 6.12
C ILE A 115 -22.31 7.97 6.02
#